data_AF-A0A4Q0GRW6-F1
#
_entry.id   AF-A0A4Q0GRW6-F1
#
_cell.length_a   1.000
_cell.length_b   1.000
_cell.length_c   1.000
_cell.angle_alpha   90.00
_cell.angle_beta   90.00
_cell.angle_gamma   90.00
#
_symmetry.space_group_name_H-M   'P 1'
#
loop_
_entity.id
_entity.type
_entity.pdbx_description
1 polymer ?
#
loop_
_entity_poly.entity_id
_entity_poly.type
_entity_poly.pdbx_seq_one_letter_code
_entity_poly.pdbx_strand_id
1 'polypeptide(L)'
;MLHRIVALVLVLAPTVAEAQMCEGQSAAISADGRAFGHLPYGDAAETELVTLPSYYSVGNPCVVRADMLPDLLRLFAAAQGDPSVMGQLKALSCQRSIARQRAVFCRGGGSDPADRAISVAPPGYSEHSTGYALDFAVRPANGCPDAEACMAATPAARWLRKNAPRFGFEQSFPGGNKQHVKWEPWHWRWVGATADAPGAAKARFVFARARSLYPANPAVQPLVLKIIAQPPLPTPTAPPATTKKKRRR
;
A
#
# COMPACT_ATOMS: atom_id res chain seq x y z
N MET A 1 -36.99 -60.69 -0.94
CA MET A 1 -37.01 -59.43 -0.17
C MET A 1 -35.79 -58.61 -0.57
N LEU A 2 -35.97 -57.59 -1.41
CA LEU A 2 -34.89 -56.78 -1.98
C LEU A 2 -34.58 -55.61 -1.02
N HIS A 3 -33.44 -55.65 -0.34
CA HIS A 3 -33.02 -54.57 0.56
C HIS A 3 -32.52 -53.38 -0.27
N ARG A 4 -33.26 -52.28 -0.25
CA ARG A 4 -32.81 -51.00 -0.83
C ARG A 4 -31.80 -50.35 0.12
N ILE A 5 -30.53 -50.35 -0.27
CA ILE A 5 -29.50 -49.52 0.36
C ILE A 5 -29.73 -48.09 -0.14
N VAL A 6 -30.25 -47.23 0.73
CA VAL A 6 -30.33 -45.79 0.49
C VAL A 6 -28.96 -45.21 0.84
N ALA A 7 -28.17 -44.86 -0.17
CA ALA A 7 -26.93 -44.11 0.03
C ALA A 7 -27.28 -42.68 0.43
N LEU A 8 -27.02 -42.32 1.69
CA LEU A 8 -27.14 -40.96 2.19
C LEU A 8 -25.98 -40.13 1.63
N VAL A 9 -26.25 -39.35 0.58
CA VAL A 9 -25.28 -38.38 0.06
C VAL A 9 -25.25 -37.19 1.01
N LEU A 10 -24.20 -37.10 1.84
CA LEU A 10 -23.92 -35.89 2.62
C LEU A 10 -23.48 -34.78 1.64
N VAL A 11 -24.35 -33.81 1.41
CA VAL A 11 -24.00 -32.58 0.70
C VAL A 11 -23.25 -31.68 1.69
N LEU A 12 -21.92 -31.69 1.61
CA LEU A 12 -21.08 -30.70 2.30
C LEU A 12 -21.29 -29.33 1.63
N ALA A 13 -22.10 -28.47 2.26
CA ALA A 13 -22.21 -27.08 1.86
C ALA A 13 -20.85 -26.39 2.08
N PRO A 14 -20.33 -25.61 1.12
CA PRO A 14 -19.09 -24.89 1.29
C PRO A 14 -19.22 -23.88 2.44
N THR A 15 -18.34 -23.97 3.43
CA THR A 15 -18.22 -22.97 4.49
C THR A 15 -17.69 -21.69 3.89
N VAL A 16 -18.44 -20.59 4.01
CA VAL A 16 -17.95 -19.26 3.63
C VAL A 16 -16.83 -18.88 4.60
N ALA A 17 -15.69 -18.45 4.07
CA ALA A 17 -14.59 -17.96 4.91
C ALA A 17 -15.00 -16.63 5.55
N GLU A 18 -14.78 -16.50 6.85
CA GLU A 18 -15.19 -15.33 7.63
C GLU A 18 -13.96 -14.64 8.22
N ALA A 19 -13.92 -13.31 8.15
CA ALA A 19 -12.90 -12.48 8.78
C ALA A 19 -13.42 -11.96 10.14
N GLN A 20 -12.65 -12.17 11.21
CA GLN A 20 -13.01 -11.66 12.53
C GLN A 20 -12.90 -10.13 12.57
N MET A 21 -13.99 -9.47 12.96
CA MET A 21 -14.08 -8.02 13.11
C MET A 21 -13.88 -7.65 14.58
N CYS A 22 -14.98 -7.35 15.27
CA CYS A 22 -15.03 -7.12 16.70
C CYS A 22 -15.41 -8.40 17.44
N GLU A 23 -15.47 -8.33 18.77
CA GLU A 23 -15.93 -9.45 19.58
C GLU A 23 -17.34 -9.89 19.15
N GLY A 24 -17.50 -11.17 18.81
CA GLY A 24 -18.75 -11.73 18.31
C GLY A 24 -19.18 -11.28 16.90
N GLN A 25 -18.36 -10.52 16.17
CA GLN A 25 -18.68 -10.04 14.83
C GLN A 25 -17.69 -10.59 13.79
N SER A 26 -18.23 -11.06 12.66
CA SER A 26 -17.48 -11.52 11.50
C SER A 26 -18.01 -10.90 10.21
N ALA A 27 -17.22 -10.97 9.14
CA ALA A 27 -17.69 -10.65 7.81
C ALA A 27 -17.30 -11.73 6.80
N ALA A 28 -18.24 -12.02 5.90
CA ALA A 28 -18.00 -12.87 4.75
C ALA A 28 -16.85 -12.33 3.91
N ILE A 29 -15.91 -13.21 3.63
CA ILE A 29 -14.81 -12.96 2.71
C ILE A 29 -15.34 -13.30 1.30
N SER A 30 -15.30 -12.33 0.40
CA SER A 30 -15.66 -12.56 -1.00
C SER A 30 -14.72 -13.59 -1.65
N ALA A 31 -15.12 -14.15 -2.80
CA ALA A 31 -14.26 -15.10 -3.54
C ALA A 31 -12.88 -14.51 -3.89
N ASP A 32 -12.81 -13.18 -3.99
CA ASP A 32 -11.59 -12.44 -4.22
C ASP A 32 -10.89 -12.03 -2.89
N GLY A 33 -11.23 -12.62 -1.75
CA GLY A 33 -10.51 -12.41 -0.49
C GLY A 33 -10.75 -11.05 0.18
N ARG A 34 -11.77 -10.28 -0.25
CA ARG A 34 -12.08 -8.96 0.33
C ARG A 34 -13.10 -9.06 1.45
N ALA A 35 -12.96 -8.18 2.44
CA ALA A 35 -13.99 -7.91 3.44
C ALA A 35 -14.47 -6.46 3.28
N PHE A 36 -15.77 -6.25 3.09
CA PHE A 36 -16.38 -4.93 2.88
C PHE A 36 -15.67 -4.06 1.83
N GLY A 37 -15.18 -4.67 0.75
CA GLY A 37 -14.48 -3.96 -0.33
C GLY A 37 -12.99 -3.70 -0.11
N HIS A 38 -12.45 -4.01 1.08
CA HIS A 38 -11.03 -3.86 1.41
C HIS A 38 -10.21 -5.10 1.03
N LEU A 39 -8.97 -4.88 0.62
CA LEU A 39 -8.01 -5.95 0.32
C LEU A 39 -7.26 -6.37 1.59
N PRO A 40 -6.90 -7.67 1.72
CA PRO A 40 -6.20 -8.15 2.89
C PRO A 40 -4.73 -7.71 2.86
N TYR A 41 -4.20 -7.32 4.02
CA TYR A 41 -2.82 -6.93 4.24
C TYR A 41 -2.27 -7.57 5.52
N GLY A 42 -1.00 -7.95 5.50
CA GLY A 42 -0.28 -8.42 6.67
C GLY A 42 0.29 -7.28 7.52
N ASP A 43 0.73 -7.62 8.72
CA ASP A 43 1.53 -6.72 9.57
C ASP A 43 2.98 -6.68 9.09
N ALA A 44 3.54 -5.47 8.99
CA ALA A 44 4.97 -5.29 8.83
C ALA A 44 5.72 -5.81 10.07
N ALA A 45 6.83 -6.53 9.84
CA ALA A 45 7.72 -6.93 10.93
C ALA A 45 8.35 -5.69 11.59
N GLU A 46 8.42 -5.67 12.93
CA GLU A 46 8.98 -4.55 13.70
C GLU A 46 10.42 -4.21 13.31
N THR A 47 11.21 -5.22 12.93
CA THR A 47 12.60 -5.06 12.45
C THR A 47 12.72 -4.31 11.12
N GLU A 48 11.62 -4.14 10.40
CA GLU A 48 11.58 -3.44 9.10
C GLU A 48 10.98 -2.02 9.23
N LEU A 49 10.71 -1.59 10.47
CA LEU A 49 10.09 -0.32 10.78
C LEU A 49 11.09 0.66 11.40
N VAL A 50 10.87 1.95 11.14
CA VAL A 50 11.66 3.05 11.67
C VAL A 50 10.74 4.21 12.08
N THR A 51 11.11 4.89 13.16
CA THR A 51 10.38 6.06 13.64
C THR A 51 10.78 7.30 12.84
N LEU A 52 9.79 8.01 12.30
CA LEU A 52 9.96 9.30 11.66
C LEU A 52 10.38 10.35 12.70
N PRO A 53 11.26 11.32 12.37
CA PRO A 53 11.54 12.43 13.26
C PRO A 53 10.27 13.12 13.76
N SER A 54 10.18 13.35 15.07
CA SER A 54 8.95 13.83 15.72
C SER A 54 8.44 15.15 15.16
N TYR A 55 9.33 16.01 14.67
CA TYR A 55 8.95 17.29 14.05
C TYR A 55 8.11 17.13 12.78
N TYR A 56 8.14 15.97 12.11
CA TYR A 56 7.25 15.67 10.98
C TYR A 56 5.93 15.03 11.40
N SER A 57 5.78 14.61 12.66
CA SER A 57 4.59 13.90 13.14
C SER A 57 3.62 14.84 13.84
N VAL A 58 2.33 14.49 13.82
CA VAL A 58 1.29 15.08 14.68
C VAL A 58 0.85 14.05 15.70
N GLY A 59 0.88 14.42 16.99
CA GLY A 59 0.44 13.56 18.07
C GLY A 59 1.44 12.43 18.33
N ASN A 60 1.05 11.19 18.04
CA ASN A 60 1.88 10.03 18.31
C ASN A 60 3.07 9.93 17.33
N PRO A 61 4.19 9.31 17.74
CA PRO A 61 5.27 8.99 16.82
C PRO A 61 4.77 8.22 15.60
N CYS A 62 5.09 8.72 14.41
CA CYS A 62 4.84 8.03 13.16
C CYS A 62 5.94 6.99 12.92
N VAL A 63 5.55 5.73 12.76
CA VAL A 63 6.45 4.62 12.41
C VAL A 63 6.14 4.16 10.99
N VAL A 64 7.15 3.98 10.15
CA VAL A 64 7.01 3.63 8.73
C VAL A 64 8.02 2.55 8.33
N ARG A 65 7.86 1.95 7.16
CA ARG A 65 8.89 1.06 6.58
C ARG A 65 10.21 1.82 6.38
N ALA A 66 11.32 1.20 6.77
CA ALA A 66 12.65 1.80 6.62
C ALA A 66 12.94 2.20 5.15
N ASP A 67 12.52 1.36 4.21
CA ASP A 67 12.61 1.59 2.76
C ASP A 67 11.91 2.86 2.27
N MET A 68 10.79 3.24 2.91
CA MET A 68 9.99 4.41 2.55
C MET A 68 10.59 5.71 3.08
N LEU A 69 11.37 5.64 4.16
CA LEU A 69 11.84 6.81 4.90
C LEU A 69 12.60 7.82 4.01
N PRO A 70 13.57 7.42 3.16
CA PRO A 70 14.29 8.38 2.32
C PRO A 70 13.37 9.18 1.40
N ASP A 71 12.39 8.52 0.78
CA ASP A 71 11.43 9.16 -0.12
C ASP A 71 10.47 10.07 0.62
N LEU A 72 10.03 9.67 1.82
CA LEU A 72 9.18 10.49 2.69
C LEU A 72 9.90 11.77 3.15
N LEU A 73 11.17 11.65 3.55
CA LEU A 73 11.98 12.81 3.97
C LEU A 73 12.21 13.78 2.81
N ARG A 74 12.46 13.26 1.59
CA ARG A 74 12.57 14.09 0.39
C ARG A 74 11.25 14.82 0.07
N LEU A 75 10.10 14.16 0.23
CA LEU A 75 8.79 14.79 0.06
C LEU A 75 8.59 15.94 1.04
N PHE A 76 8.87 15.70 2.33
CA PHE A 76 8.72 16.75 3.33
C PHE A 76 9.67 17.93 3.11
N ALA A 77 10.94 17.67 2.80
CA ALA A 77 11.92 18.72 2.51
C ALA A 77 11.50 19.55 1.29
N ALA A 78 11.02 18.90 0.22
CA ALA A 78 10.50 19.59 -0.95
C ALA A 78 9.27 20.44 -0.64
N ALA A 79 8.36 19.94 0.21
CA ALA A 79 7.20 20.71 0.65
C ALA A 79 7.60 21.92 1.51
N GLN A 80 8.59 21.76 2.39
CA GLN A 80 9.08 22.85 3.24
C GLN A 80 9.77 23.95 2.44
N GLY A 81 10.42 23.61 1.33
CA GLY A 81 11.10 24.57 0.45
C GLY A 81 10.21 25.24 -0.60
N ASP A 82 8.95 24.80 -0.76
CA ASP A 82 8.05 25.32 -1.80
C ASP A 82 7.06 26.34 -1.22
N PRO A 83 7.14 27.63 -1.62
CA PRO A 83 6.28 28.68 -1.08
C PRO A 83 4.78 28.48 -1.41
N SER A 84 4.44 27.66 -2.42
CA SER A 84 3.04 27.36 -2.76
C SER A 84 2.34 26.43 -1.76
N VAL A 85 3.09 25.77 -0.88
CA VAL A 85 2.51 24.88 0.16
C VAL A 85 1.72 25.67 1.20
N MET A 86 2.14 26.91 1.51
CA MET A 86 1.47 27.82 2.45
C MET A 86 1.00 27.11 3.75
N GLY A 87 1.93 26.40 4.39
CA GLY A 87 1.67 25.55 5.55
C GLY A 87 2.75 24.48 5.69
N GLN A 88 2.49 23.47 6.50
CA GLN A 88 3.38 22.34 6.72
C GLN A 88 2.62 21.04 6.51
N LEU A 89 3.13 20.17 5.64
CA LEU A 89 2.71 18.78 5.60
C LEU A 89 3.32 18.03 6.79
N LYS A 90 2.51 17.22 7.46
CA LYS A 90 2.90 16.36 8.59
C LYS A 90 2.33 14.96 8.40
N ALA A 91 2.96 13.98 9.02
CA ALA A 91 2.42 12.64 9.18
C ALA A 91 1.48 12.58 10.40
N LEU A 92 0.23 12.16 10.17
CA LEU A 92 -0.81 12.06 11.19
C LEU A 92 -0.95 10.63 11.73
N SER A 93 -1.04 9.66 10.82
CA SER A 93 -1.18 8.24 11.15
C SER A 93 -0.33 7.42 10.21
N CYS A 94 0.42 6.45 10.73
CA CYS A 94 1.39 5.68 9.95
C CYS A 94 1.16 4.19 10.19
N GLN A 95 2.21 3.41 10.47
CA GLN A 95 2.03 1.99 10.73
C GLN A 95 1.04 1.76 11.88
N ARG A 96 0.12 0.83 11.64
CA ARG A 96 -0.87 0.40 12.63
C ARG A 96 -1.01 -1.10 12.58
N SER A 97 -0.60 -1.78 13.65
CA SER A 97 -0.75 -3.23 13.74
C SER A 97 -2.20 -3.68 13.58
N ILE A 98 -2.44 -4.91 13.14
CA ILE A 98 -3.79 -5.49 13.02
C ILE A 98 -4.54 -5.42 14.36
N ALA A 99 -3.86 -5.69 15.48
CA ALA A 99 -4.44 -5.59 16.81
C ALA A 99 -4.89 -4.15 17.14
N ARG A 100 -4.07 -3.14 16.80
CA ARG A 100 -4.43 -1.74 17.00
C ARG A 100 -5.53 -1.30 16.03
N GLN A 101 -5.51 -1.80 14.78
CA GLN A 101 -6.58 -1.56 13.81
C GLN A 101 -7.92 -2.11 14.33
N ARG A 102 -7.93 -3.29 14.97
CA ARG A 102 -9.13 -3.83 15.62
C ARG A 102 -9.67 -2.88 16.68
N ALA A 103 -8.81 -2.37 17.57
CA ALA A 103 -9.23 -1.40 18.58
C ALA A 103 -9.83 -0.12 17.95
N VAL A 104 -9.24 0.40 16.86
CA VAL A 104 -9.76 1.57 16.14
C VAL A 104 -11.09 1.28 15.45
N PHE A 105 -11.22 0.12 14.81
CA PHE A 105 -12.45 -0.31 14.14
C PHE A 105 -13.60 -0.46 15.15
N CYS A 106 -13.33 -1.13 16.28
CA CYS A 106 -14.35 -1.51 17.27
C CYS A 106 -14.69 -0.45 18.32
N ARG A 107 -13.92 0.65 18.42
CA ARG A 107 -14.18 1.74 19.39
C ARG A 107 -15.56 2.40 19.21
N GLY A 108 -16.15 2.32 18.02
CA GLY A 108 -17.42 2.97 17.69
C GLY A 108 -18.69 2.29 18.21
N GLY A 109 -18.58 1.23 19.04
CA GLY A 109 -19.65 0.53 19.76
C GLY A 109 -21.06 0.58 19.13
N GLY A 110 -21.48 -0.50 18.47
CA GLY A 110 -22.87 -0.66 18.00
C GLY A 110 -23.16 -0.16 16.59
N SER A 111 -22.18 0.33 15.85
CA SER A 111 -22.30 0.56 14.40
C SER A 111 -22.19 -0.77 13.63
N ASP A 112 -22.94 -0.89 12.53
CA ASP A 112 -22.79 -2.00 11.59
C ASP A 112 -21.33 -2.03 11.07
N PRO A 113 -20.62 -3.17 11.13
CA PRO A 113 -19.29 -3.32 10.55
C PRO A 113 -19.18 -2.86 9.10
N ALA A 114 -20.23 -3.01 8.29
CA ALA A 114 -20.25 -2.55 6.91
C ALA A 114 -20.20 -1.01 6.83
N ASP A 115 -21.02 -0.30 7.62
CA ASP A 115 -21.01 1.16 7.70
C ASP A 115 -19.67 1.67 8.25
N ARG A 116 -19.14 0.98 9.25
CA ARG A 116 -17.82 1.28 9.82
C ARG A 116 -16.72 1.16 8.76
N ALA A 117 -16.80 0.14 7.91
CA ALA A 117 -15.82 -0.15 6.86
C ALA A 117 -15.79 0.90 5.74
N ILE A 118 -16.80 1.76 5.60
CA ILE A 118 -16.76 2.91 4.68
C ILE A 118 -15.62 3.87 5.07
N SER A 119 -15.39 4.06 6.37
CA SER A 119 -14.45 5.07 6.88
C SER A 119 -13.21 4.51 7.56
N VAL A 120 -13.24 3.26 8.01
CA VAL A 120 -12.12 2.63 8.72
C VAL A 120 -12.02 1.18 8.29
N ALA A 121 -10.89 0.81 7.71
CA ALA A 121 -10.67 -0.54 7.23
C ALA A 121 -10.85 -1.60 8.35
N PRO A 122 -11.40 -2.78 8.04
CA PRO A 122 -11.39 -3.92 8.94
C PRO A 122 -9.97 -4.30 9.43
N PRO A 123 -9.83 -4.89 10.63
CA PRO A 123 -8.56 -5.45 11.06
C PRO A 123 -8.06 -6.54 10.10
N GLY A 124 -6.81 -6.43 9.65
CA GLY A 124 -6.24 -7.30 8.61
C GLY A 124 -6.45 -6.81 7.18
N TYR A 125 -7.12 -5.67 7.00
CA TYR A 125 -7.47 -5.11 5.69
C TYR A 125 -7.06 -3.64 5.53
N SER A 126 -6.25 -3.11 6.46
CA SER A 126 -5.77 -1.73 6.46
C SER A 126 -4.40 -1.63 5.78
N GLU A 127 -4.25 -0.71 4.81
CA GLU A 127 -2.94 -0.45 4.19
C GLU A 127 -1.90 0.02 5.23
N HIS A 128 -2.33 0.65 6.33
CA HIS A 128 -1.44 1.07 7.43
C HIS A 128 -0.69 -0.11 8.06
N SER A 129 -1.23 -1.32 8.07
CA SER A 129 -0.56 -2.50 8.66
C SER A 129 0.73 -2.86 7.92
N THR A 130 0.82 -2.51 6.62
CA THR A 130 2.00 -2.71 5.80
C THR A 130 3.17 -1.78 6.16
N GLY A 131 2.91 -0.68 6.88
CA GLY A 131 3.87 0.38 7.16
C GLY A 131 4.31 1.21 5.95
N TYR A 132 3.79 0.92 4.74
CA TYR A 132 4.03 1.72 3.53
C TYR A 132 2.94 2.79 3.30
N ALA A 133 1.90 2.84 4.12
CA ALA A 133 0.84 3.84 4.03
C ALA A 133 0.87 4.80 5.23
N LEU A 134 0.50 6.06 4.96
CA LEU A 134 0.31 7.09 5.96
C LEU A 134 -0.80 8.06 5.61
N ASP A 135 -1.30 8.72 6.64
CA ASP A 135 -2.19 9.86 6.57
C ASP A 135 -1.38 11.15 6.69
N PHE A 136 -1.54 12.07 5.75
CA PHE A 136 -1.00 13.42 5.84
C PHE A 136 -1.98 14.36 6.53
N ALA A 137 -1.43 15.27 7.33
CA ALA A 137 -2.14 16.42 7.89
C ALA A 137 -1.47 17.72 7.45
N VAL A 138 -2.21 18.83 7.52
CA VAL A 138 -1.71 20.17 7.23
C VAL A 138 -1.66 20.98 8.51
N ARG A 139 -0.58 21.73 8.72
CA ARG A 139 -0.42 22.65 9.85
C ARG A 139 -0.08 24.07 9.38
N PRO A 140 -0.69 25.11 9.97
CA PRO A 140 -1.85 25.05 10.88
C PRO A 140 -3.10 24.45 10.21
N ALA A 141 -4.02 23.89 11.00
CA ALA A 141 -5.20 23.17 10.50
C ALA A 141 -6.24 24.09 9.83
N ASN A 142 -6.23 25.40 10.15
CA ASN A 142 -7.04 26.44 9.51
C ASN A 142 -8.54 26.09 9.36
N GLY A 143 -9.14 25.55 10.44
CA GLY A 143 -10.57 25.23 10.49
C GLY A 143 -10.97 23.92 9.81
N CYS A 144 -10.02 23.15 9.26
CA CYS A 144 -10.27 21.80 8.77
C CYS A 144 -9.69 20.77 9.76
N PRO A 145 -10.52 19.90 10.36
CA PRO A 145 -10.01 18.82 11.19
C PRO A 145 -9.09 17.86 10.42
N ASP A 146 -8.26 17.14 11.16
CA ASP A 146 -7.40 16.11 10.58
C ASP A 146 -8.24 14.96 9.98
N ALA A 147 -7.73 14.36 8.91
CA ALA A 147 -8.40 13.28 8.17
C ALA A 147 -9.83 13.61 7.71
N GLU A 148 -10.04 14.87 7.30
CA GLU A 148 -11.29 15.36 6.71
C GLU A 148 -11.13 15.87 5.27
N ALA A 149 -12.19 15.75 4.49
CA ALA A 149 -12.19 16.04 3.05
C ALA A 149 -11.82 17.51 2.73
N CYS A 150 -12.14 18.44 3.65
CA CYS A 150 -11.80 19.86 3.51
C CYS A 150 -10.30 20.12 3.31
N MET A 151 -9.42 19.20 3.72
CA MET A 151 -7.99 19.38 3.58
C MET A 151 -7.58 19.50 2.10
N ALA A 152 -8.33 18.87 1.19
CA ALA A 152 -8.05 18.90 -0.24
C ALA A 152 -8.09 20.31 -0.83
N ALA A 153 -8.80 21.24 -0.17
CA ALA A 153 -8.87 22.64 -0.52
C ALA A 153 -7.69 23.48 0.02
N THR A 154 -6.77 22.89 0.79
CA THR A 154 -5.57 23.60 1.25
C THR A 154 -4.50 23.69 0.15
N PRO A 155 -3.68 24.75 0.11
CA PRO A 155 -2.54 24.82 -0.81
C PRO A 155 -1.57 23.63 -0.63
N ALA A 156 -1.30 23.22 0.60
CA ALA A 156 -0.45 22.07 0.93
C ALA A 156 -0.97 20.75 0.35
N ALA A 157 -2.27 20.44 0.48
CA ALA A 157 -2.84 19.22 -0.08
C ALA A 157 -2.88 19.25 -1.61
N ARG A 158 -3.11 20.42 -2.22
CA ARG A 158 -2.99 20.58 -3.68
C ARG A 158 -1.56 20.34 -4.16
N TRP A 159 -0.57 20.87 -3.44
CA TRP A 159 0.84 20.61 -3.71
C TRP A 159 1.16 19.12 -3.58
N LEU A 160 0.69 18.47 -2.50
CA LEU A 160 0.86 17.04 -2.26
C LEU A 160 0.28 16.25 -3.44
N ARG A 161 -0.96 16.51 -3.82
CA ARG A 161 -1.64 15.86 -4.95
C ARG A 161 -0.87 16.01 -6.27
N LYS A 162 -0.18 17.12 -6.50
CA LYS A 162 0.60 17.33 -7.72
C LYS A 162 1.98 16.66 -7.67
N ASN A 163 2.60 16.59 -6.50
CA ASN A 163 4.04 16.28 -6.38
C ASN A 163 4.35 14.92 -5.75
N ALA A 164 3.47 14.39 -4.90
CA ALA A 164 3.64 13.12 -4.19
C ALA A 164 4.06 11.94 -5.10
N PRO A 165 3.52 11.78 -6.34
CA PRO A 165 3.97 10.71 -7.23
C PRO A 165 5.46 10.72 -7.57
N ARG A 166 6.11 11.90 -7.58
CA ARG A 166 7.56 12.04 -7.83
C ARG A 166 8.41 11.48 -6.69
N PHE A 167 7.81 11.29 -5.52
CA PHE A 167 8.41 10.70 -4.33
C PHE A 167 7.88 9.28 -4.07
N GLY A 168 7.18 8.68 -5.03
CA GLY A 168 6.69 7.31 -4.90
C GLY A 168 5.40 7.16 -4.12
N PHE A 169 4.70 8.25 -3.81
CA PHE A 169 3.42 8.21 -3.10
C PHE A 169 2.25 8.33 -4.08
N GLU A 170 1.26 7.46 -3.93
CA GLU A 170 0.01 7.49 -4.67
C GLU A 170 -1.20 7.48 -3.73
N GLN A 171 -2.27 8.16 -4.11
CA GLN A 171 -3.46 8.32 -3.26
C GLN A 171 -4.39 7.11 -3.44
N SER A 172 -4.46 6.26 -2.42
CA SER A 172 -5.14 4.96 -2.50
C SER A 172 -6.65 5.05 -2.72
N PHE A 173 -7.31 6.03 -2.09
CA PHE A 173 -8.77 6.14 -2.09
C PHE A 173 -9.23 7.47 -2.68
N PRO A 174 -9.13 7.66 -4.01
CA PRO A 174 -9.67 8.84 -4.67
C PRO A 174 -11.21 8.86 -4.65
N GLY A 175 -11.79 10.02 -4.97
CA GLY A 175 -13.24 10.16 -5.09
C GLY A 175 -13.81 9.20 -6.13
N GLY A 176 -14.87 8.48 -5.77
CA GLY A 176 -15.50 7.48 -6.65
C GLY A 176 -14.71 6.19 -6.84
N ASN A 177 -13.76 5.86 -5.94
CA ASN A 177 -13.03 4.59 -6.02
C ASN A 177 -13.98 3.37 -5.98
N LYS A 178 -13.60 2.30 -6.69
CA LYS A 178 -14.42 1.08 -6.83
C LYS A 178 -14.37 0.14 -5.60
N GLN A 179 -13.66 0.53 -4.54
CA GLN A 179 -13.65 -0.22 -3.28
C GLN A 179 -14.81 0.17 -2.37
N HIS A 180 -15.56 1.23 -2.72
CA HIS A 180 -16.62 1.81 -1.88
C HIS A 180 -16.11 2.32 -0.52
N VAL A 181 -14.80 2.58 -0.43
CA VAL A 181 -14.20 3.31 0.68
C VAL A 181 -14.46 4.80 0.48
N LYS A 182 -14.65 5.55 1.57
CA LYS A 182 -14.82 7.00 1.48
C LYS A 182 -13.64 7.64 0.73
N TRP A 183 -13.86 8.84 0.20
CA TRP A 183 -12.76 9.60 -0.37
C TRP A 183 -11.81 10.07 0.74
N GLU A 184 -10.53 9.73 0.61
CA GLU A 184 -9.50 10.04 1.62
C GLU A 184 -8.36 10.87 1.00
N PRO A 185 -8.47 12.21 0.93
CA PRO A 185 -7.37 13.08 0.48
C PRO A 185 -6.11 13.03 1.35
N TRP A 186 -6.23 12.56 2.60
CA TRP A 186 -5.11 12.40 3.53
C TRP A 186 -4.36 11.09 3.34
N HIS A 187 -4.98 10.02 2.81
CA HIS A 187 -4.41 8.66 2.84
C HIS A 187 -3.59 8.36 1.59
N TRP A 188 -2.31 8.04 1.79
CA TRP A 188 -1.36 7.77 0.71
C TRP A 188 -0.54 6.53 1.02
N ARG A 189 -0.26 5.75 -0.02
CA ARG A 189 0.67 4.62 0.04
C ARG A 189 1.92 4.90 -0.78
N TRP A 190 3.04 4.37 -0.32
CA TRP A 190 4.31 4.42 -1.02
C TRP A 190 4.55 3.15 -1.83
N VAL A 191 5.00 3.33 -3.06
CA VAL A 191 5.33 2.25 -4.02
C VAL A 191 6.71 2.45 -4.67
N GLY A 192 7.53 3.34 -4.11
CA GLY A 192 8.85 3.68 -4.65
C GLY A 192 8.80 4.76 -5.72
N ALA A 193 9.63 5.80 -5.55
CA ALA A 193 9.78 6.88 -6.53
C ALA A 193 10.30 6.38 -7.89
N THR A 194 11.11 5.32 -7.88
CA THR A 194 11.61 4.62 -9.07
C THR A 194 11.46 3.11 -8.90
N ALA A 195 11.73 2.35 -9.97
CA ALA A 195 11.79 0.87 -9.90
C ALA A 195 12.86 0.39 -8.91
N ASP A 196 13.98 1.12 -8.92
CA ASP A 196 15.24 0.70 -8.31
C ASP A 196 15.37 1.24 -6.87
N ALA A 197 14.41 2.07 -6.42
CA ALA A 197 14.38 2.54 -5.06
C ALA A 197 14.32 1.33 -4.10
N PRO A 198 15.19 1.26 -3.07
CA PRO A 198 15.21 0.15 -2.12
C PRO A 198 13.81 -0.12 -1.56
N GLY A 199 13.36 -1.38 -1.59
CA GLY A 199 12.03 -1.77 -1.12
C GLY A 199 10.86 -1.46 -2.08
N ALA A 200 11.07 -0.75 -3.19
CA ALA A 200 10.01 -0.46 -4.17
C ALA A 200 9.37 -1.73 -4.75
N ALA A 201 10.18 -2.75 -5.06
CA ALA A 201 9.68 -4.04 -5.53
C ALA A 201 8.76 -4.71 -4.50
N LYS A 202 9.14 -4.69 -3.21
CA LYS A 202 8.33 -5.22 -2.11
C LYS A 202 7.03 -4.43 -1.94
N ALA A 203 7.10 -3.10 -1.91
CA ALA A 203 5.91 -2.26 -1.80
C ALA A 203 4.96 -2.45 -2.99
N ARG A 204 5.49 -2.49 -4.23
CA ARG A 204 4.69 -2.75 -5.43
C ARG A 204 4.07 -4.13 -5.45
N PHE A 205 4.74 -5.14 -4.90
CA PHE A 205 4.18 -6.47 -4.73
C PHE A 205 3.01 -6.46 -3.73
N VAL A 206 3.20 -5.85 -2.56
CA VAL A 206 2.16 -5.69 -1.53
C VAL A 206 0.90 -5.01 -2.12
N PHE A 207 1.08 -3.96 -2.92
CA PHE A 207 -0.03 -3.22 -3.52
C PHE A 207 -0.37 -3.64 -4.95
N ALA A 208 0.19 -4.73 -5.49
CA ALA A 208 0.03 -5.10 -6.90
C ALA A 208 -1.45 -5.20 -7.28
N ARG A 209 -2.22 -5.85 -6.41
CA ARG A 209 -3.66 -6.05 -6.60
C ARG A 209 -4.46 -4.77 -6.44
N ALA A 210 -4.15 -3.96 -5.43
CA ALA A 210 -4.77 -2.64 -5.24
C ALA A 210 -4.55 -1.78 -6.48
N ARG A 211 -3.31 -1.69 -6.98
CA ARG A 211 -2.96 -0.89 -8.17
C ARG A 211 -3.64 -1.39 -9.45
N SER A 212 -3.85 -2.69 -9.59
CA SER A 212 -4.52 -3.26 -10.77
C SER A 212 -6.03 -3.11 -10.75
N LEU A 213 -6.68 -3.33 -9.60
CA LEU A 213 -8.15 -3.38 -9.51
C LEU A 213 -8.75 -2.03 -9.09
N TYR A 214 -8.00 -1.27 -8.29
CA TYR A 214 -8.41 -0.03 -7.62
C TYR A 214 -7.31 1.03 -7.78
N PRO A 215 -7.08 1.50 -9.02
CA PRO A 215 -5.97 2.39 -9.31
C PRO A 215 -6.05 3.67 -8.47
N ALA A 216 -4.92 4.02 -7.87
CA ALA A 216 -4.76 5.28 -7.14
C ALA A 216 -4.94 6.48 -8.07
N ASN A 217 -5.30 7.64 -7.51
CA ASN A 217 -5.31 8.89 -8.25
C ASN A 217 -4.96 10.07 -7.34
N PRO A 218 -3.79 10.71 -7.52
CA PRO A 218 -2.79 10.42 -8.56
C PRO A 218 -2.06 9.10 -8.30
N ALA A 219 -1.64 8.44 -9.37
CA ALA A 219 -0.83 7.23 -9.33
C ALA A 219 0.66 7.56 -9.54
N VAL A 220 1.54 6.73 -8.98
CA VAL A 220 2.93 6.67 -9.44
C VAL A 220 2.92 5.92 -10.76
N GLN A 221 3.49 6.53 -11.80
CA GLN A 221 3.47 5.97 -13.14
C GLN A 221 4.01 4.52 -13.14
N PRO A 222 3.43 3.64 -13.96
CA PRO A 222 3.97 2.31 -14.15
C PRO A 222 5.41 2.40 -14.67
N LEU A 223 6.25 1.45 -14.27
CA LEU A 223 7.63 1.40 -14.72
C LEU A 223 7.64 1.21 -16.24
N VAL A 224 8.29 2.12 -16.96
CA VAL A 224 8.62 1.88 -18.36
C VAL A 224 9.80 0.92 -18.36
N LEU A 225 9.53 -0.39 -18.42
CA LEU A 225 10.56 -1.40 -18.62
C LEU A 225 11.15 -1.20 -20.03
N LYS A 226 12.30 -0.52 -20.10
CA LYS A 226 13.12 -0.57 -21.30
C LYS A 226 13.78 -1.93 -21.34
N ILE A 227 13.20 -2.86 -22.10
CA ILE A 227 13.87 -4.11 -22.46
C ILE A 227 15.02 -3.70 -23.39
N ILE A 228 16.21 -3.55 -22.83
CA ILE A 228 17.43 -3.43 -23.62
C ILE A 228 17.73 -4.84 -24.08
N ALA A 229 17.67 -5.08 -25.40
CA ALA A 229 18.09 -6.36 -25.96
C ALA A 229 19.48 -6.69 -25.43
N GLN A 230 19.66 -7.89 -24.89
CA GLN A 230 20.98 -8.33 -24.45
C GLN A 230 21.96 -8.22 -25.63
N PRO A 231 23.18 -7.70 -25.42
CA PRO A 231 24.21 -7.74 -26.46
C PRO A 231 24.36 -9.18 -26.96
N PRO A 232 24.54 -9.41 -28.27
CA PRO A 232 24.72 -10.75 -28.78
C PRO A 232 25.89 -11.41 -28.04
N LEU A 233 25.68 -12.64 -27.59
CA LEU A 233 26.72 -13.42 -26.94
C LEU A 233 27.96 -13.46 -27.86
N PRO A 234 29.17 -13.21 -27.32
CA PRO A 234 30.38 -13.33 -28.13
C PRO A 234 30.46 -14.76 -28.67
N THR A 235 30.53 -14.87 -29.99
CA THR A 235 30.72 -16.15 -30.66
C THR A 235 32.10 -16.68 -30.27
N PRO A 236 32.23 -17.92 -29.77
CA PRO A 236 33.53 -18.47 -29.44
C PRO A 236 34.38 -18.54 -30.71
N THR A 237 35.48 -17.79 -30.73
CA THR A 237 36.46 -17.83 -31.82
C THR A 237 37.10 -19.21 -31.84
N ALA A 238 37.02 -19.90 -32.98
CA ALA A 238 37.67 -21.19 -33.14
C ALA A 238 39.19 -21.07 -32.87
N PRO A 239 39.79 -21.99 -32.09
CA PRO A 239 41.21 -21.94 -31.83
C PRO A 239 42.02 -22.07 -33.13
N PRO A 240 43.16 -21.37 -33.26
CA PRO A 240 43.96 -21.40 -34.48
C PRO A 240 44.47 -22.81 -34.76
N ALA A 241 44.37 -23.24 -36.02
CA ALA A 241 44.85 -24.54 -36.48
C ALA A 241 46.36 -24.67 -36.25
N THR A 242 46.78 -25.73 -35.56
CA THR A 242 48.19 -26.03 -35.33
C THR A 242 48.85 -26.49 -36.62
N THR A 243 49.73 -25.67 -37.18
CA THR A 243 50.58 -26.05 -38.30
C THR A 243 51.69 -26.99 -37.81
N LYS A 244 51.60 -28.27 -38.18
CA LYS A 244 52.68 -29.25 -37.96
C LYS A 244 53.90 -28.86 -38.80
N LYS A 245 54.96 -28.35 -38.16
CA LYS A 245 56.29 -28.21 -38.78
C LYS A 245 56.87 -29.59 -39.13
N LYS A 246 57.01 -29.89 -40.42
CA LYS A 246 57.79 -31.04 -40.93
C LYS A 246 59.27 -30.83 -40.55
N ARG A 247 59.82 -31.72 -39.72
CA ARG A 247 61.28 -31.85 -39.50
C ARG A 247 61.89 -32.49 -40.75
N ARG A 248 62.79 -31.78 -41.43
CA ARG A 248 63.71 -32.35 -42.42
C ARG A 248 64.89 -33.01 -41.69
N ARG A 249 65.19 -34.26 -42.05
CA ARG A 249 66.52 -34.87 -41.98
C ARG A 249 66.98 -35.07 -43.42
#